data_AF-A0A2M7TVP6-F1
#
_entry.id   AF-A0A2M7TVP6-F1
#
_cell.length_a   1.000
_cell.length_b   1.000
_cell.length_c   1.000
_cell.angle_alpha   90.00
_cell.angle_beta   90.00
_cell.angle_gamma   90.00
#
_symmetry.space_group_name_H-M   'P 1'
#
loop_
_entity.id
_entity.type
_entity.pdbx_description
1 polymer ?
#
loop_
_entity_poly.entity_id
_entity_poly.type
_entity_poly.pdbx_seq_one_letter_code
_entity_poly.pdbx_strand_id
1 'polypeptide(L)'
;FFFEKKQYLFAGILGALSVMTKTPGILLFGAYGLVFIERMIKGKSFNIKWAWIGLIPVGLLAVFGLYQLQYNDFFAYFHTGGVVPMLYPFSVFNAAGRWVQTVWLEEILLYFFLYLTAIITLKDSKYRSLFYFPLLFFIAGIFVQHRDLSRYLLPIWPFAVIAFEQTFTSRKFRYAFYLLLPAIYLYAWNFLLGNIIPVSDWRPFL
;
A
#
# COMPACT_ATOMS: atom_id res chain seq x y z
N PHE A 1 5.55 -2.32 13.14
CA PHE A 1 5.65 -2.42 14.62
C PHE A 1 6.39 -3.68 15.08
N PHE A 2 5.84 -4.89 14.96
CA PHE A 2 6.46 -6.15 15.44
C PHE A 2 7.87 -6.38 14.90
N PHE A 3 8.09 -6.06 13.62
CA PHE A 3 9.40 -6.14 12.98
C PHE A 3 10.46 -5.29 13.70
N GLU A 4 10.15 -4.03 14.01
CA GLU A 4 11.05 -3.11 14.71
C GLU A 4 11.27 -3.51 16.17
N LYS A 5 10.28 -4.19 16.78
CA LYS A 5 10.43 -4.86 18.09
C LYS A 5 11.19 -6.19 18.03
N LYS A 6 11.74 -6.58 16.86
CA LYS A 6 12.44 -7.86 16.62
C LYS A 6 11.57 -9.10 16.84
N GLN A 7 10.25 -8.94 16.87
CA GLN A 7 9.27 -10.02 16.95
C GLN A 7 8.98 -10.56 15.54
N TYR A 8 9.99 -11.17 14.91
CA TYR A 8 9.95 -11.56 13.49
C TYR A 8 8.90 -12.62 13.16
N LEU A 9 8.58 -13.53 14.09
CA LEU A 9 7.50 -14.50 13.92
C LEU A 9 6.14 -13.80 13.72
N PHE A 10 5.77 -12.91 14.63
CA PHE A 10 4.54 -12.13 14.54
C PHE A 10 4.52 -11.22 13.31
N ALA A 11 5.65 -10.60 12.97
CA ALA A 11 5.78 -9.82 11.75
C ALA A 11 5.58 -10.68 10.48
N GLY A 12 6.09 -11.90 10.48
CA GLY A 12 5.91 -12.88 9.40
C GLY A 12 4.47 -13.34 9.26
N ILE A 13 3.82 -13.75 10.36
CA ILE A 13 2.41 -14.20 10.36
C ILE A 13 1.48 -13.09 9.89
N LEU A 14 1.59 -11.88 10.46
CA LEU A 14 0.72 -10.77 10.07
C LEU A 14 1.02 -10.28 8.65
N GLY A 15 2.28 -10.34 8.22
CA GLY A 15 2.66 -10.05 6.84
C GLY A 15 2.09 -11.08 5.85
N ALA A 16 2.08 -12.37 6.21
CA ALA A 16 1.45 -13.43 5.44
C ALA A 16 -0.05 -13.16 5.29
N LEU A 17 -0.76 -12.87 6.39
CA LEU A 17 -2.19 -12.51 6.33
C LEU A 17 -2.43 -11.24 5.50
N SER A 18 -1.53 -10.26 5.57
CA SER A 18 -1.64 -9.04 4.75
C SER A 18 -1.53 -9.32 3.27
N VAL A 19 -0.63 -10.21 2.83
CA VAL A 19 -0.53 -10.53 1.39
C VAL A 19 -1.66 -11.44 0.93
N MET A 20 -2.15 -12.32 1.82
CA MET A 20 -3.30 -13.18 1.53
C MET A 20 -4.58 -12.38 1.30
N THR A 21 -4.73 -11.24 1.98
CA THR A 21 -5.89 -10.35 1.81
C THR A 21 -5.75 -9.41 0.62
N LYS A 22 -4.53 -8.92 0.34
CA LYS A 22 -4.22 -8.09 -0.83
C LYS A 22 -2.80 -8.35 -1.32
N THR A 23 -2.65 -8.70 -2.59
CA THR A 23 -1.36 -8.99 -3.25
C THR A 23 -0.27 -7.91 -3.02
N PRO A 24 -0.55 -6.59 -3.04
CA PRO A 24 0.44 -5.56 -2.70
C PRO A 24 1.09 -5.71 -1.30
N GLY A 25 0.50 -6.50 -0.39
CA GLY A 25 1.11 -6.85 0.88
C GLY A 25 2.48 -7.52 0.76
N ILE A 26 2.80 -8.12 -0.40
CA ILE A 26 4.13 -8.68 -0.68
C ILE A 26 5.25 -7.63 -0.57
N LEU A 27 4.94 -6.35 -0.75
CA LEU A 27 5.91 -5.26 -0.61
C LEU A 27 6.49 -5.15 0.81
N LEU A 28 5.81 -5.69 1.82
CA LEU A 28 6.37 -5.83 3.18
C LEU A 28 7.62 -6.71 3.18
N PHE A 29 7.62 -7.80 2.41
CA PHE A 29 8.78 -8.70 2.30
C PHE A 29 9.98 -7.95 1.70
N GLY A 30 9.76 -7.21 0.61
CA GLY A 30 10.78 -6.35 0.02
C GLY A 30 11.32 -5.30 1.01
N ALA A 31 10.42 -4.64 1.74
CA ALA A 31 10.80 -3.59 2.68
C ALA A 31 11.66 -4.14 3.83
N TYR A 32 11.26 -5.27 4.41
CA TYR A 32 12.04 -5.93 5.46
C TYR A 32 13.37 -6.48 4.93
N GLY A 33 13.38 -7.00 3.70
CA GLY A 33 14.60 -7.42 3.01
C GLY A 33 15.61 -6.28 2.87
N LEU A 34 15.17 -5.09 2.44
CA LEU A 34 16.03 -3.90 2.36
C LEU A 34 16.59 -3.49 3.73
N VAL A 35 15.79 -3.58 4.80
CA VAL A 35 16.29 -3.34 6.16
C VAL A 35 17.39 -4.34 6.55
N PHE A 36 17.22 -5.62 6.21
CA PHE A 36 18.23 -6.65 6.49
C PHE A 36 19.51 -6.43 5.69
N ILE A 37 19.38 -6.10 4.39
CA ILE A 37 20.52 -5.76 3.53
C ILE A 37 21.28 -4.55 4.10
N GLU A 38 20.59 -3.47 4.49
CA GLU A 38 21.23 -2.30 5.09
C GLU A 38 21.99 -2.67 6.39
N ARG A 39 21.40 -3.54 7.23
CA ARG A 39 22.05 -4.00 8.48
C ARG A 39 23.30 -4.84 8.20
N MET A 40 23.26 -5.71 7.19
CA MET A 40 24.41 -6.53 6.79
C MET A 40 25.54 -5.67 6.22
N ILE A 41 25.23 -4.69 5.37
CA ILE A 41 26.22 -3.71 4.86
C ILE A 41 26.86 -2.93 6.01
N LYS A 42 26.10 -2.63 7.07
CA LYS A 42 26.60 -2.01 8.31
C LYS A 42 27.31 -2.99 9.27
N GLY A 43 27.68 -4.17 8.81
CA GLY A 43 28.48 -5.14 9.56
C GLY A 43 27.72 -5.95 10.62
N LYS A 44 26.38 -5.99 10.58
CA LYS A 44 25.59 -6.86 11.48
C LYS A 44 25.54 -8.29 10.93
N SER A 45 25.79 -9.27 11.80
CA SER A 45 25.67 -10.68 11.45
C SER A 45 24.22 -11.10 11.20
N PHE A 46 24.08 -12.10 10.33
CA PHE A 46 22.79 -12.70 10.02
C PHE A 46 22.16 -13.33 11.27
N ASN A 47 20.84 -13.19 11.43
CA ASN A 47 20.10 -13.78 12.52
C ASN A 47 19.07 -14.77 11.96
N ILE A 48 19.13 -16.03 12.39
CA ILE A 48 18.21 -17.09 11.93
C ILE A 48 16.73 -16.72 12.09
N LYS A 49 16.39 -15.88 13.09
CA LYS A 49 15.01 -15.40 13.29
C LYS A 49 14.49 -14.54 12.13
N TRP A 50 15.36 -14.03 11.26
CA TRP A 50 14.94 -13.32 10.05
C TRP A 50 14.21 -14.24 9.07
N ALA A 51 14.47 -15.55 9.12
CA ALA A 51 13.78 -16.54 8.28
C ALA A 51 12.25 -16.52 8.45
N TRP A 52 11.75 -16.10 9.61
CA TRP A 52 10.31 -15.95 9.84
C TRP A 52 9.62 -14.93 8.93
N ILE A 53 10.37 -13.96 8.37
CA ILE A 53 9.84 -13.04 7.36
C ILE A 53 9.53 -13.74 6.03
N GLY A 54 10.11 -14.92 5.80
CA GLY A 54 9.76 -15.82 4.69
C GLY A 54 8.32 -16.35 4.75
N LEU A 55 7.61 -16.22 5.87
CA LEU A 55 6.18 -16.53 5.94
C LEU A 55 5.34 -15.64 5.01
N ILE A 56 5.81 -14.43 4.69
CA ILE A 56 5.09 -13.50 3.80
C ILE A 56 4.92 -14.11 2.40
N PRO A 57 5.99 -14.48 1.67
CA PRO A 57 5.83 -15.12 0.37
C PRO A 57 5.10 -16.48 0.46
N VAL A 58 5.22 -17.22 1.57
CA VAL A 58 4.42 -18.44 1.78
C VAL A 58 2.92 -18.14 1.79
N GLY A 59 2.50 -17.05 2.43
CA GLY A 59 1.10 -16.59 2.39
C GLY A 59 0.62 -16.28 0.97
N LEU A 60 1.46 -15.65 0.14
CA LEU A 60 1.13 -15.40 -1.27
C LEU A 60 0.99 -16.70 -2.06
N LEU A 61 1.93 -17.63 -1.89
CA LEU A 61 1.91 -18.94 -2.55
C LEU A 61 0.68 -19.76 -2.13
N ALA A 62 0.23 -19.63 -0.88
CA ALA A 62 -1.00 -20.27 -0.42
C ALA A 62 -2.23 -19.76 -1.21
N VAL A 63 -2.33 -18.45 -1.47
CA VAL A 63 -3.41 -17.89 -2.30
C VAL A 63 -3.33 -18.35 -3.74
N PHE A 64 -2.13 -18.38 -4.34
CA PHE A 64 -1.97 -18.90 -5.70
C PHE A 64 -2.28 -20.40 -5.80
N GLY A 65 -1.97 -21.16 -4.75
CA GLY A 65 -2.42 -22.55 -4.60
C GLY A 65 -3.94 -22.68 -4.58
N LEU A 66 -4.65 -21.78 -3.87
CA LEU A 66 -6.12 -21.74 -3.91
C LEU A 66 -6.65 -21.44 -5.32
N TYR A 67 -6.02 -20.52 -6.04
CA TYR A 67 -6.38 -20.24 -7.44
C TYR A 67 -6.20 -21.46 -8.35
N GLN A 68 -5.12 -22.22 -8.17
CA GLN A 68 -4.93 -23.47 -8.91
C GLN A 68 -6.03 -24.49 -8.61
N LEU A 69 -6.47 -24.60 -7.35
CA LEU A 69 -7.53 -25.55 -6.98
C LEU A 69 -8.92 -25.12 -7.48
N GLN A 70 -9.21 -23.82 -7.51
CA GLN A 70 -10.53 -23.29 -7.85
C GLN A 70 -10.70 -22.99 -9.35
N TYR A 71 -9.66 -22.44 -9.98
CA TYR A 71 -9.70 -21.93 -11.35
C TYR A 71 -8.83 -22.74 -12.32
N ASN A 72 -8.11 -23.76 -11.82
CA ASN A 72 -7.08 -24.48 -12.57
C ASN A 72 -5.98 -23.55 -13.14
N ASP A 73 -5.74 -22.43 -12.46
CA ASP A 73 -4.81 -21.40 -12.89
C ASP A 73 -4.11 -20.76 -11.68
N PHE A 74 -2.85 -21.14 -11.45
CA PHE A 74 -2.02 -20.61 -10.37
C PHE A 74 -1.82 -19.08 -10.44
N PHE A 75 -1.80 -18.51 -11.64
CA PHE A 75 -1.56 -17.09 -11.88
C PHE A 75 -2.84 -16.32 -12.20
N ALA A 76 -4.02 -16.87 -11.86
CA ALA A 76 -5.33 -16.29 -12.17
C ALA A 76 -5.43 -14.79 -11.88
N TYR A 77 -4.84 -14.32 -10.76
CA TYR A 77 -4.80 -12.90 -10.40
C TYR A 77 -4.23 -12.00 -11.51
N PHE A 78 -3.14 -12.42 -12.17
CA PHE A 78 -2.47 -11.65 -13.21
C PHE A 78 -3.20 -11.68 -14.56
N HIS A 79 -4.10 -12.64 -14.77
CA HIS A 79 -4.91 -12.73 -15.98
C HIS A 79 -6.17 -11.85 -15.94
N THR A 80 -6.50 -11.23 -14.79
CA THR A 80 -7.70 -10.39 -14.64
C THR A 80 -7.64 -9.05 -15.37
N GLY A 81 -6.44 -8.51 -15.62
CA GLY A 81 -6.25 -7.18 -16.23
C GLY A 81 -6.74 -5.98 -15.39
N GLY A 82 -7.11 -6.21 -14.11
CA GLY A 82 -7.67 -5.19 -13.22
C GLY A 82 -6.65 -4.18 -12.67
N VAL A 83 -5.36 -4.50 -12.73
CA VAL A 83 -4.26 -3.56 -12.52
C VAL A 83 -3.22 -3.84 -13.59
N VAL A 84 -2.79 -2.80 -14.30
CA VAL A 84 -1.76 -2.92 -15.33
C VAL A 84 -0.52 -2.19 -14.86
N PRO A 85 0.44 -2.90 -14.22
CA PRO A 85 1.77 -2.36 -14.01
C PRO A 85 2.37 -2.04 -15.38
N MET A 86 2.81 -0.81 -15.56
CA MET A 86 3.48 -0.35 -16.77
C MET A 86 4.99 -0.38 -16.57
N LEU A 87 5.74 -0.48 -17.67
CA LEU A 87 7.22 -0.46 -17.63
C LEU A 87 7.78 0.96 -17.44
N TYR A 88 6.95 1.99 -17.53
CA TYR A 88 7.34 3.39 -17.37
C TYR A 88 6.71 4.01 -16.12
N PRO A 89 7.46 4.86 -15.39
CA PRO A 89 6.94 5.53 -14.20
C PRO A 89 5.92 6.60 -14.58
N PHE A 90 5.09 6.99 -13.60
CA PHE A 90 4.03 7.98 -13.73
C PHE A 90 2.98 7.62 -14.79
N SER A 91 2.78 6.33 -15.04
CA SER A 91 1.87 5.81 -16.06
C SER A 91 0.41 6.21 -15.86
N VAL A 92 0.06 6.57 -14.64
CA VAL A 92 -1.24 7.14 -14.28
C VAL A 92 -1.56 8.47 -14.97
N PHE A 93 -0.60 9.20 -15.52
CA PHE A 93 -0.90 10.44 -16.27
C PHE A 93 -1.16 10.22 -17.76
N ASN A 94 -1.13 8.96 -18.22
CA ASN A 94 -1.60 8.64 -19.56
C ASN A 94 -3.14 8.61 -19.57
N ALA A 95 -3.74 9.75 -19.91
CA ALA A 95 -5.20 9.95 -19.97
C ALA A 95 -5.90 9.04 -21.00
N ALA A 96 -5.19 8.56 -22.02
CA ALA A 96 -5.68 7.56 -22.97
C ALA A 96 -5.68 6.13 -22.39
N GLY A 97 -5.22 5.96 -21.15
CA GLY A 97 -5.21 4.70 -20.43
C GLY A 97 -6.61 4.18 -20.15
N ARG A 98 -6.84 2.89 -20.45
CA ARG A 98 -8.09 2.17 -20.20
C ARG A 98 -8.67 2.46 -18.80
N TRP A 99 -7.81 2.44 -17.79
CA TRP A 99 -8.19 2.56 -16.38
C TRP A 99 -7.92 3.94 -15.76
N VAL A 100 -7.47 4.94 -16.54
CA VAL A 100 -7.10 6.28 -16.05
C VAL A 100 -8.18 7.31 -16.36
N GLN A 101 -8.53 7.46 -17.64
CA GLN A 101 -9.45 8.49 -18.13
C GLN A 101 -8.95 9.92 -17.78
N THR A 102 -9.82 10.93 -17.82
CA THR A 102 -9.43 12.35 -17.74
C THR A 102 -9.76 13.04 -16.42
N VAL A 103 -10.22 12.30 -15.40
CA VAL A 103 -10.86 12.91 -14.22
C VAL A 103 -9.99 12.77 -12.97
N TRP A 104 -9.79 13.88 -12.24
CA TRP A 104 -9.15 13.96 -10.92
C TRP A 104 -7.66 13.59 -10.87
N LEU A 105 -6.90 13.73 -11.97
CA LEU A 105 -5.46 13.43 -11.96
C LEU A 105 -4.65 14.41 -11.10
N GLU A 106 -5.17 15.61 -10.84
CA GLU A 106 -4.54 16.61 -9.98
C GLU A 106 -4.42 16.13 -8.52
N GLU A 107 -5.38 15.32 -8.04
CA GLU A 107 -5.32 14.77 -6.69
C GLU A 107 -4.13 13.82 -6.54
N ILE A 108 -3.79 13.10 -7.61
CA ILE A 108 -2.69 12.14 -7.62
C ILE A 108 -1.36 12.87 -7.47
N LEU A 109 -1.20 14.04 -8.09
CA LEU A 109 -0.04 14.91 -7.89
C LEU A 109 0.09 15.34 -6.41
N LEU A 110 -1.02 15.69 -5.77
CA LEU A 110 -1.03 16.04 -4.35
C LEU A 110 -0.60 14.85 -3.47
N TYR A 111 -1.14 13.65 -3.71
CA TYR A 111 -0.73 12.44 -2.99
C TYR A 111 0.73 12.10 -3.25
N PHE A 112 1.21 12.22 -4.48
CA PHE A 112 2.62 11.98 -4.80
C PHE A 112 3.54 12.94 -4.07
N PHE A 113 3.21 14.24 -4.08
CA PHE A 113 3.97 15.24 -3.36
C PHE A 113 3.99 14.96 -1.86
N LEU A 114 2.82 14.69 -1.26
CA LEU A 114 2.69 14.41 0.17
C LEU A 114 3.50 13.17 0.58
N TYR A 115 3.33 12.06 -0.15
CA TYR A 115 3.99 10.80 0.18
C TYR A 115 5.48 10.82 -0.11
N LEU A 116 5.92 11.44 -1.21
CA LEU A 116 7.34 11.61 -1.48
C LEU A 116 8.01 12.47 -0.39
N THR A 117 7.36 13.56 0.01
CA THR A 117 7.87 14.39 1.11
C THR A 117 7.92 13.59 2.42
N ALA A 118 6.90 12.80 2.73
CA ALA A 118 6.90 11.92 3.91
C ALA A 118 8.06 10.90 3.86
N ILE A 119 8.30 10.28 2.71
CA ILE A 119 9.40 9.33 2.51
C ILE A 119 10.77 10.00 2.72
N ILE A 120 10.95 11.22 2.18
CA ILE A 120 12.17 12.01 2.36
C ILE A 120 12.37 12.34 3.85
N THR A 121 11.33 12.79 4.55
CA THR A 121 11.38 13.08 6.00
C THR A 121 11.73 11.84 6.82
N LEU A 122 11.23 10.66 6.44
CA LEU A 122 11.49 9.40 7.13
C LEU A 122 12.83 8.76 6.76
N LYS A 123 13.57 9.32 5.78
CA LYS A 123 14.84 8.77 5.27
C LYS A 123 15.84 8.45 6.35
N ASP A 124 15.91 9.24 7.41
CA ASP A 124 16.88 9.09 8.50
C ASP A 124 16.24 8.55 9.79
N SER A 125 15.01 8.03 9.70
CA SER A 125 14.35 7.38 10.82
C SER A 125 15.20 6.25 11.41
N LYS A 126 15.27 6.20 12.74
CA LYS A 126 15.85 5.09 13.51
C LYS A 126 15.21 3.75 13.14
N TYR A 127 13.91 3.76 12.89
CA TYR A 127 13.14 2.59 12.46
C TYR A 127 13.14 2.53 10.94
N ARG A 128 14.11 1.82 10.37
CA ARG A 128 14.34 1.75 8.92
C ARG A 128 13.13 1.22 8.15
N SER A 129 12.28 0.39 8.75
CA SER A 129 11.06 -0.09 8.09
C SER A 129 10.08 1.05 7.81
N LEU A 130 10.10 2.14 8.59
CA LEU A 130 9.27 3.32 8.34
C LEU A 130 9.68 4.07 7.06
N PHE A 131 10.92 3.89 6.60
CA PHE A 131 11.39 4.44 5.34
C PHE A 131 11.16 3.48 4.17
N TYR A 132 11.66 2.25 4.28
CA TYR A 132 11.67 1.32 3.15
C TYR A 132 10.28 0.86 2.72
N PHE A 133 9.34 0.72 3.66
CA PHE A 133 7.98 0.32 3.31
C PHE A 133 7.28 1.36 2.43
N PRO A 134 7.08 2.62 2.87
CA PRO A 134 6.43 3.61 2.03
C PRO A 134 7.25 3.92 0.77
N LEU A 135 8.59 3.83 0.80
CA LEU A 135 9.43 3.97 -0.39
C LEU A 135 9.10 2.90 -1.45
N LEU A 136 9.13 1.63 -1.09
CA LEU A 136 8.82 0.54 -2.04
C LEU A 136 7.38 0.61 -2.53
N PHE A 137 6.45 0.94 -1.63
CA PHE A 137 5.05 1.09 -1.99
C PHE A 137 4.83 2.25 -2.97
N PHE A 138 5.52 3.37 -2.76
CA PHE A 138 5.49 4.51 -3.67
C PHE A 138 6.13 4.17 -5.02
N ILE A 139 7.30 3.53 -5.04
CA ILE A 139 7.95 3.08 -6.28
C ILE A 139 7.04 2.12 -7.04
N ALA A 140 6.42 1.13 -6.39
CA ALA A 140 5.45 0.28 -7.06
C ALA A 140 4.26 1.09 -7.60
N GLY A 141 3.77 2.04 -6.83
CA GLY A 141 2.64 2.90 -7.18
C GLY A 141 2.86 3.79 -8.40
N ILE A 142 4.06 4.34 -8.61
CA ILE A 142 4.32 5.19 -9.79
C ILE A 142 4.22 4.41 -11.11
N PHE A 143 4.37 3.08 -11.11
CA PHE A 143 4.22 2.25 -12.31
C PHE A 143 2.76 1.79 -12.54
N VAL A 144 1.83 2.08 -11.63
CA VAL A 144 0.44 1.64 -11.75
C VAL A 144 -0.38 2.62 -12.57
N GLN A 145 -0.98 2.14 -13.66
CA GLN A 145 -1.88 2.91 -14.50
C GLN A 145 -3.35 2.70 -14.08
N HIS A 146 -3.81 3.41 -13.05
CA HIS A 146 -5.18 3.29 -12.54
C HIS A 146 -5.69 4.61 -11.94
N ARG A 147 -6.94 4.99 -12.21
CA ARG A 147 -7.57 6.24 -11.74
C ARG A 147 -7.61 6.33 -10.22
N ASP A 148 -8.06 5.26 -9.55
CA ASP A 148 -8.14 5.19 -8.09
C ASP A 148 -6.77 4.94 -7.39
N LEU A 149 -5.66 5.39 -7.99
CA LEU A 149 -4.32 5.19 -7.43
C LEU A 149 -4.18 5.81 -6.01
N SER A 150 -4.88 6.92 -5.75
CA SER A 150 -4.98 7.53 -4.42
C SER A 150 -5.41 6.51 -3.35
N ARG A 151 -6.34 5.61 -3.68
CA ARG A 151 -6.82 4.54 -2.80
C ARG A 151 -5.81 3.40 -2.66
N TYR A 152 -5.11 3.07 -3.73
CA TYR A 152 -4.07 2.04 -3.69
C TYR A 152 -2.89 2.46 -2.82
N LEU A 153 -2.58 3.76 -2.76
CA LEU A 153 -1.50 4.32 -1.95
C LEU A 153 -1.86 4.54 -0.47
N LEU A 154 -3.11 4.27 -0.05
CA LEU A 154 -3.53 4.37 1.35
C LEU A 154 -2.61 3.67 2.37
N PRO A 155 -1.94 2.54 2.06
CA PRO A 155 -0.97 1.95 2.98
C PRO A 155 0.20 2.87 3.36
N ILE A 156 0.49 3.91 2.58
CA ILE A 156 1.50 4.93 2.90
C ILE A 156 0.98 5.95 3.92
N TRP A 157 -0.34 6.16 4.01
CA TRP A 157 -0.96 7.20 4.83
C TRP A 157 -0.49 7.22 6.29
N PRO A 158 -0.43 6.08 7.03
CA PRO A 158 0.06 6.09 8.41
C PRO A 158 1.49 6.62 8.54
N PHE A 159 2.34 6.40 7.53
CA PHE A 159 3.72 6.90 7.50
C PHE A 159 3.77 8.39 7.24
N ALA A 160 2.87 8.92 6.39
CA ALA A 160 2.73 10.37 6.21
C ALA A 160 2.28 11.06 7.50
N VAL A 161 1.35 10.46 8.26
CA VAL A 161 0.94 10.99 9.56
C VAL A 161 2.10 10.99 10.56
N ILE A 162 2.93 9.95 10.59
CA ILE A 162 4.14 9.90 11.43
C ILE A 162 5.14 10.97 10.98
N ALA A 163 5.38 11.11 9.67
CA ALA A 163 6.34 12.07 9.12
C ALA A 163 5.96 13.53 9.45
N PHE A 164 4.66 13.84 9.45
CA PHE A 164 4.14 15.19 9.68
C PHE A 164 3.40 15.33 11.02
N GLU A 165 3.78 14.53 12.03
CA GLU A 165 3.14 14.52 13.35
C GLU A 165 2.99 15.93 13.93
N GLN A 166 4.05 16.74 13.85
CA GLN A 166 4.04 18.11 14.38
C GLN A 166 2.98 18.99 13.71
N THR A 167 2.78 18.83 12.40
CA THR A 167 1.75 19.54 11.64
C THR A 167 0.36 19.08 12.07
N PHE A 168 0.11 17.77 12.07
CA PHE A 168 -1.20 17.18 12.37
C PHE A 168 -1.63 17.39 13.83
N THR A 169 -0.69 17.48 14.77
CA THR A 169 -0.98 17.70 16.21
C THR A 169 -1.02 19.19 16.60
N SER A 170 -0.61 20.09 15.70
CA SER A 170 -0.62 21.53 15.94
C SER A 170 -2.03 22.05 16.25
N ARG A 171 -2.12 23.11 17.07
CA ARG A 171 -3.42 23.73 17.41
C ARG A 171 -4.13 24.25 16.16
N LYS A 172 -3.37 24.86 15.23
CA LYS A 172 -3.88 25.41 13.97
C LYS A 172 -4.53 24.32 13.11
N PHE A 173 -3.85 23.19 12.94
CA PHE A 173 -4.40 22.06 12.19
C PHE A 173 -5.66 21.51 12.85
N ARG A 174 -5.65 21.32 14.17
CA ARG A 174 -6.82 20.82 14.91
C ARG A 174 -8.05 21.71 14.76
N TYR A 175 -7.90 23.04 14.85
CA TYR A 175 -9.01 23.95 14.65
C TYR A 175 -9.57 23.87 13.22
N ALA A 176 -8.70 23.85 12.20
CA ALA A 176 -9.13 23.67 10.82
C ALA A 176 -9.85 22.33 10.62
N PHE A 177 -9.34 21.25 11.21
CA PHE A 177 -9.94 19.92 11.13
C PHE A 177 -11.33 19.87 11.77
N TYR A 178 -11.49 20.40 12.99
CA TYR A 178 -12.80 20.41 13.67
C TYR A 178 -13.82 21.27 12.92
N LEU A 179 -13.39 22.38 12.34
CA LEU A 179 -14.25 23.23 11.51
C LEU A 179 -14.72 22.49 10.24
N LEU A 180 -13.85 21.69 9.62
CA LEU A 180 -14.15 20.93 8.41
C LEU A 180 -14.88 19.60 8.68
N LEU A 181 -14.89 19.12 9.93
CA LEU A 181 -15.45 17.81 10.27
C LEU A 181 -16.93 17.63 9.83
N PRO A 182 -17.82 18.63 9.99
CA PRO A 182 -19.19 18.51 9.48
C PRO A 182 -19.24 18.36 7.95
N ALA A 183 -18.41 19.09 7.22
CA ALA A 183 -18.33 19.00 5.76
C ALA A 183 -17.81 17.63 5.30
N ILE A 184 -16.77 17.10 5.98
CA ILE A 184 -16.24 15.76 5.74
C ILE A 184 -17.33 14.71 5.99
N TYR A 185 -18.09 14.83 7.07
CA TYR A 185 -19.18 13.92 7.40
C TYR A 185 -20.29 13.93 6.34
N LEU A 186 -20.76 15.13 5.95
CA LEU A 186 -21.79 15.27 4.92
C LEU A 186 -21.31 14.73 3.56
N TYR A 187 -20.07 15.02 3.18
CA TYR A 187 -19.47 14.46 1.97
C TYR A 187 -19.45 12.94 2.01
N ALA A 188 -18.91 12.35 3.09
CA ALA A 188 -18.81 10.90 3.24
C ALA A 188 -20.20 10.24 3.22
N TRP A 189 -21.19 10.82 3.90
CA TRP A 189 -22.55 10.30 3.93
C TRP A 189 -23.19 10.27 2.55
N ASN A 190 -23.13 11.38 1.81
CA ASN A 190 -23.68 11.45 0.45
C ASN A 190 -22.94 10.53 -0.52
N PHE A 191 -21.61 10.44 -0.40
CA PHE A 191 -20.82 9.52 -1.21
C PHE A 191 -21.21 8.06 -0.97
N LEU A 192 -21.43 7.66 0.29
CA LEU A 192 -21.86 6.30 0.62
C LEU A 192 -23.25 5.98 0.05
N LEU A 193 -24.19 6.92 0.09
CA LEU A 193 -25.52 6.74 -0.50
C LEU A 193 -25.48 6.60 -2.03
N GLY A 194 -24.54 7.29 -2.69
CA GLY A 194 -24.33 7.19 -4.14
C GLY A 194 -23.50 5.99 -4.59
N ASN A 195 -22.81 5.31 -3.67
CA ASN A 195 -21.96 4.16 -3.97
C ASN A 195 -22.78 2.86 -3.96
N ILE A 196 -23.71 2.76 -4.91
CA ILE A 196 -24.62 1.63 -5.07
C ILE A 196 -23.94 0.60 -5.98
N ILE A 197 -23.91 -0.67 -5.58
CA ILE A 197 -23.40 -1.75 -6.45
C ILE A 197 -24.43 -1.93 -7.59
N PRO A 198 -24.03 -1.77 -8.87
CA PRO A 198 -24.98 -1.82 -10.00
C PRO A 198 -25.60 -3.21 -10.23
N VAL A 199 -25.00 -4.27 -9.66
CA VAL A 199 -25.51 -5.64 -9.71
C VAL A 199 -25.76 -6.13 -8.29
N SER A 200 -27.04 -6.20 -7.91
CA SER A 200 -27.47 -6.72 -6.61
C SER A 200 -27.51 -8.25 -6.55
N ASP A 201 -27.50 -8.93 -7.71
CA ASP A 201 -27.55 -10.40 -7.78
C ASP A 201 -26.40 -10.95 -8.64
N TRP A 202 -25.47 -11.64 -7.98
CA TRP A 202 -24.30 -12.26 -8.60
C TRP A 202 -24.53 -13.73 -8.97
N ARG A 203 -25.70 -14.32 -8.65
CA ARG A 203 -26.04 -15.70 -9.00
C ARG A 203 -25.86 -16.06 -10.47
N PRO A 204 -26.07 -15.15 -11.45
CA PRO A 204 -25.83 -15.46 -12.86
C PRO A 204 -24.34 -15.61 -13.25
N PHE A 205 -23.41 -15.25 -12.37
CA PHE A 205 -21.96 -15.25 -12.61
C PHE A 205 -21.18 -16.23 -11.71
N LEU A 206 -21.88 -16.99 -10.86
CA LEU A 206 -21.35 -18.04 -9.98
C LEU A 206 -21.76 -19.42 -10.53
#